data_AF-A0A2D8QZU7-F1
#
_entry.id   AF-A0A2D8QZU7-F1
#
_cell.length_a   1.000
_cell.length_b   1.000
_cell.length_c   1.000
_cell.angle_alpha   90.00
_cell.angle_beta   90.00
_cell.angle_gamma   90.00
#
_symmetry.space_group_name_H-M   'P 1'
#
loop_
_entity.id
_entity.type
_entity.pdbx_description
1 polymer ?
#
loop_
_entity_poly.entity_id
_entity_poly.type
_entity_poly.pdbx_seq_one_letter_code
_entity_poly.pdbx_strand_id
1 'polypeptide(L)'
;MNSACAPLFATDSRLPNSISTRTGAAAPMMSSKPATISKWAMTVSTSTMQKSPPSIPTSNPKPRPCAAQPETLGGGPSMGTDTLRAIIGMLPKTDTRREILLKVFLADWKHCLNTGLQITDLDWRHGIHGPENDHLQAFLDLEYSDRPEGEPSLIISALRKIFAYDPEPRADSELTKRERDSINHVLKVTNEYTFAKLIKLVYSVRPIIYSNNSHLGHMIDLSAHAAHQRAEEEELGEKKIA
;
A
#
# COMPACT_ATOMS: atom_id res chain seq x y z
N MET A 1 37.09 -58.46 -28.80
CA MET A 1 38.29 -58.06 -29.57
C MET A 1 37.85 -57.05 -30.61
N ASN A 2 38.68 -56.02 -30.87
CA ASN A 2 38.48 -54.80 -31.70
C ASN A 2 37.74 -53.69 -30.93
N SER A 3 38.35 -52.66 -30.32
CA SER A 3 39.57 -51.86 -30.57
C SER A 3 39.47 -50.86 -31.74
N ALA A 4 39.12 -49.61 -31.42
CA ALA A 4 39.44 -48.35 -32.10
C ALA A 4 39.07 -47.22 -31.09
N CYS A 5 39.92 -46.39 -30.48
CA CYS A 5 41.14 -45.64 -30.81
C CYS A 5 40.94 -44.35 -31.65
N ALA A 6 40.69 -43.23 -30.92
CA ALA A 6 41.14 -41.81 -31.08
C ALA A 6 40.87 -41.03 -32.40
N PRO A 7 41.00 -39.68 -32.50
CA PRO A 7 41.61 -38.64 -31.59
C PRO A 7 40.64 -37.48 -31.21
N LEU A 8 40.83 -36.59 -30.21
CA LEU A 8 41.89 -35.65 -29.76
C LEU A 8 42.24 -34.51 -30.75
N PHE A 9 42.41 -33.30 -30.18
CA PHE A 9 42.66 -31.95 -30.76
C PHE A 9 41.39 -31.15 -31.15
N ALA A 10 41.25 -29.85 -30.90
CA ALA A 10 42.20 -28.79 -30.52
C ALA A 10 41.51 -27.67 -29.71
N THR A 11 42.27 -27.09 -28.79
CA THR A 11 42.11 -25.74 -28.23
C THR A 11 42.22 -24.69 -29.33
N ASP A 12 41.31 -23.71 -29.36
CA ASP A 12 41.64 -22.40 -29.94
C ASP A 12 41.20 -21.27 -29.00
N SER A 13 42.20 -20.49 -28.67
CA SER A 13 42.21 -19.33 -27.80
C SER A 13 42.53 -18.14 -28.69
N ARG A 14 41.59 -17.22 -28.91
CA ARG A 14 41.88 -15.88 -29.46
C ARG A 14 40.72 -14.91 -29.22
N LEU A 15 40.92 -14.05 -28.22
CA LEU A 15 40.30 -12.73 -28.14
C LEU A 15 40.92 -11.81 -29.18
N PRO A 16 40.13 -10.99 -29.87
CA PRO A 16 40.58 -9.67 -30.30
C PRO A 16 39.85 -8.57 -29.51
N ASN A 17 40.63 -7.88 -28.69
CA ASN A 17 40.33 -6.55 -28.19
C ASN A 17 40.16 -5.59 -29.39
N SER A 18 38.98 -4.98 -29.50
CA SER A 18 38.73 -3.85 -30.38
C SER A 18 38.18 -2.70 -29.53
N ILE A 19 39.11 -1.84 -29.10
CA ILE A 19 38.81 -0.55 -28.49
C ILE A 19 38.42 0.38 -29.65
N SER A 20 37.12 0.64 -29.79
CA SER A 20 36.61 1.63 -30.73
C SER A 20 36.32 2.93 -29.97
N THR A 21 37.26 3.87 -30.04
CA THR A 21 37.05 5.26 -29.63
C THR A 21 36.19 5.96 -30.67
N ARG A 22 34.88 6.08 -30.40
CA ARG A 22 33.99 6.96 -31.16
C ARG A 22 33.68 8.22 -30.37
N THR A 23 34.48 9.24 -30.67
CA THR A 23 34.24 10.65 -30.40
C THR A 23 32.96 11.10 -31.11
N GLY A 24 32.12 11.86 -30.41
CA GLY A 24 31.19 12.81 -31.04
C GLY A 24 29.70 12.48 -30.88
N ALA A 25 29.07 13.14 -29.92
CA ALA A 25 27.89 14.00 -30.13
C ALA A 25 27.28 14.33 -28.76
N ALA A 26 27.49 15.57 -28.30
CA ALA A 26 26.77 16.13 -27.17
C ALA A 26 25.29 16.24 -27.56
N ALA A 27 24.46 15.34 -27.02
CA ALA A 27 23.02 15.50 -27.05
C ALA A 27 22.63 16.54 -26.00
N PRO A 28 21.78 17.54 -26.34
CA PRO A 28 21.30 18.51 -25.39
C PRO A 28 20.49 17.82 -24.30
N MET A 29 20.84 18.11 -23.05
CA MET A 29 20.11 17.69 -21.86
C MET A 29 18.66 18.20 -21.95
N MET A 30 17.76 17.35 -22.45
CA MET A 30 16.35 17.50 -22.17
C MET A 30 16.17 17.24 -20.68
N SER A 31 16.01 18.35 -19.96
CA SER A 31 15.37 18.44 -18.66
C SER A 31 14.08 17.61 -18.71
N SER A 32 14.18 16.35 -18.28
CA SER A 32 13.01 15.58 -17.92
C SER A 32 12.50 16.23 -16.65
N LYS A 33 11.47 17.06 -16.82
CA LYS A 33 10.69 17.59 -15.70
C LYS A 33 10.33 16.39 -14.81
N PRO A 34 10.66 16.40 -13.51
CA PRO A 34 10.26 15.32 -12.63
C PRO A 34 8.74 15.19 -12.74
N ALA A 35 8.30 13.98 -13.05
CA ALA A 35 6.90 13.63 -13.12
C ALA A 35 6.19 14.22 -11.91
N THR A 36 5.20 15.07 -12.17
CA THR A 36 4.30 15.67 -11.21
C THR A 36 3.88 14.60 -10.21
N ILE A 37 4.53 14.57 -9.05
CA ILE A 37 4.09 13.77 -7.91
C ILE A 37 2.69 14.29 -7.64
N SER A 38 1.70 13.43 -7.88
CA SER A 38 0.28 13.73 -7.79
C SER A 38 0.00 14.61 -6.57
N LYS A 39 -0.86 15.61 -6.75
CA LYS A 39 -1.39 16.57 -5.76
C LYS A 39 -1.89 15.98 -4.42
N TRP A 40 -1.75 14.68 -4.20
CA TRP A 40 -1.99 13.95 -2.96
C TRP A 40 -1.22 14.53 -1.77
N ALA A 41 -0.04 15.12 -2.03
CA ALA A 41 0.85 15.70 -1.02
C ALA A 41 1.15 17.21 -1.20
N MET A 42 0.61 17.88 -2.22
CA MET A 42 1.03 19.25 -2.58
C MET A 42 0.14 20.36 -2.00
N THR A 43 -0.14 20.27 -0.71
CA THR A 43 -0.11 21.46 0.15
C THR A 43 0.90 21.32 1.29
N VAL A 44 1.90 20.44 1.16
CA VAL A 44 3.03 20.40 2.08
C VAL A 44 4.29 20.84 1.35
N SER A 45 4.80 21.97 1.84
CA SER A 45 5.85 22.80 1.27
C SER A 45 7.15 22.07 0.96
N THR A 46 7.70 22.38 -0.21
CA THR A 46 9.15 22.56 -0.35
C THR A 46 9.58 23.75 0.52
N SER A 47 9.80 23.51 1.82
CA SER A 47 10.54 24.43 2.67
C SER A 47 11.63 23.64 3.39
N THR A 48 12.80 23.66 2.77
CA THR A 48 14.07 23.44 3.42
C THR A 48 14.16 24.34 4.65
N MET A 49 14.10 23.77 5.85
CA MET A 49 15.12 24.00 6.88
C MET A 49 14.96 23.01 8.03
N GLN A 50 16.06 22.32 8.26
CA GLN A 50 16.36 21.44 9.38
C GLN A 50 16.22 22.24 10.69
N LYS A 51 15.01 22.24 11.27
CA LYS A 51 14.74 22.65 12.64
C LYS A 51 14.33 21.40 13.41
N SER A 52 14.98 21.18 14.55
CA SER A 52 14.75 20.05 15.45
C SER A 52 13.26 19.79 15.63
N PRO A 53 12.81 18.51 15.63
CA PRO A 53 11.41 18.20 15.84
C PRO A 53 10.95 18.75 17.19
N PRO A 54 9.79 19.44 17.25
CA PRO A 54 9.20 19.80 18.53
C PRO A 54 8.88 18.51 19.29
N SER A 55 9.30 18.45 20.55
CA SER A 55 8.97 17.39 21.49
C SER A 55 7.46 17.20 21.51
N ILE A 56 6.99 16.05 21.00
CA ILE A 56 5.57 15.67 21.12
C ILE A 56 5.27 15.62 22.62
N PRO A 57 4.34 16.42 23.16
CA PRO A 57 3.94 16.29 24.55
C PRO A 57 3.40 14.87 24.73
N THR A 58 4.06 14.11 25.60
CA THR A 58 3.65 12.77 26.03
C THR A 58 2.42 12.92 26.95
N SER A 59 1.34 13.54 26.46
CA SER A 59 0.05 13.40 27.09
C SER A 59 -0.44 12.02 26.72
N ASN A 60 -0.34 11.07 27.65
CA ASN A 60 -1.06 9.80 27.57
C ASN A 60 -2.52 10.13 27.20
N PRO A 61 -2.98 9.83 25.97
CA PRO A 61 -4.38 9.99 25.67
C PRO A 61 -5.09 9.01 26.60
N LYS A 62 -5.92 9.55 27.49
CA LYS A 62 -6.85 8.75 28.29
C LYS A 62 -7.54 7.81 27.29
N PRO A 63 -7.35 6.48 27.39
CA PRO A 63 -7.97 5.57 26.46
C PRO A 63 -9.44 5.90 26.45
N ARG A 64 -10.03 6.09 25.25
CA ARG A 64 -11.49 6.08 25.15
C ARG A 64 -11.93 4.83 25.91
N PRO A 65 -12.91 4.92 26.83
CA PRO A 65 -13.55 3.71 27.27
C PRO A 65 -14.07 3.06 26.00
N CYS A 66 -13.46 1.93 25.61
CA CYS A 66 -14.11 0.97 24.75
C CYS A 66 -15.50 0.85 25.33
N ALA A 67 -16.51 1.30 24.57
CA ALA A 67 -17.89 1.05 24.93
C ALA A 67 -17.94 -0.43 25.30
N ALA A 68 -18.30 -0.71 26.55
CA ALA A 68 -18.43 -2.06 27.05
C ALA A 68 -19.31 -2.80 26.05
N GLN A 69 -18.69 -3.67 25.27
CA GLN A 69 -19.38 -4.55 24.35
C GLN A 69 -20.26 -5.42 25.26
N PRO A 70 -21.58 -5.48 25.04
CA PRO A 70 -22.37 -6.51 25.70
C PRO A 70 -21.74 -7.85 25.32
N GLU A 71 -21.40 -8.66 26.31
CA GLU A 71 -20.89 -10.02 26.13
C GLU A 71 -22.02 -10.89 25.55
N THR A 72 -22.31 -10.71 24.27
CA THR A 72 -23.13 -11.64 23.50
C THR A 72 -22.22 -12.72 22.96
N LEU A 73 -22.13 -13.81 23.73
CA LEU A 73 -21.74 -15.15 23.30
C LEU A 73 -22.64 -15.58 22.13
N GLY A 74 -22.23 -15.19 20.92
CA GLY A 74 -22.84 -15.56 19.67
C GLY A 74 -21.94 -15.08 18.54
N GLY A 75 -21.05 -15.95 18.07
CA GLY A 75 -20.09 -15.68 17.00
C GLY A 75 -20.78 -15.43 15.66
N GLY A 76 -21.38 -14.25 15.50
CA GLY A 76 -21.70 -13.67 14.21
C GLY A 76 -20.42 -13.12 13.56
N PRO A 77 -20.34 -13.11 12.21
CA PRO A 77 -19.21 -12.54 11.52
C PRO A 77 -19.02 -11.09 11.97
N SER A 78 -17.82 -10.76 12.47
CA SER A 78 -17.49 -9.40 12.86
C SER A 78 -17.72 -8.49 11.66
N MET A 79 -18.44 -7.38 11.87
CA MET A 79 -18.77 -6.40 10.83
C MET A 79 -17.56 -5.97 9.97
N GLY A 80 -16.34 -6.03 10.50
CA GLY A 80 -15.11 -5.68 9.78
C GLY A 80 -14.86 -6.51 8.51
N THR A 81 -15.30 -7.78 8.48
CA THR A 81 -15.01 -8.65 7.32
C THR A 81 -15.82 -8.32 6.07
N ASP A 82 -17.03 -7.76 6.24
CA ASP A 82 -17.91 -7.42 5.12
C ASP A 82 -17.42 -6.15 4.41
N THR A 83 -17.09 -5.11 5.17
CA THR A 83 -16.47 -3.88 4.65
C THR A 83 -15.17 -4.19 3.91
N LEU A 84 -14.32 -5.05 4.50
CA LEU A 84 -13.07 -5.43 3.87
C LEU A 84 -13.28 -6.18 2.55
N ARG A 85 -14.24 -7.13 2.50
CA ARG A 85 -14.64 -7.80 1.26
C ARG A 85 -15.15 -6.81 0.21
N ALA A 86 -15.94 -5.82 0.61
CA ALA A 86 -16.44 -4.79 -0.31
C ALA A 86 -15.29 -3.94 -0.88
N ILE A 87 -14.33 -3.51 -0.06
CA ILE A 87 -13.15 -2.76 -0.52
C ILE A 87 -12.34 -3.62 -1.49
N ILE A 88 -12.01 -4.86 -1.12
CA ILE A 88 -11.21 -5.77 -1.95
C ILE A 88 -11.93 -6.10 -3.26
N GLY A 89 -13.26 -6.23 -3.23
CA GLY A 89 -14.08 -6.43 -4.42
C GLY A 89 -14.01 -5.27 -5.42
N MET A 90 -13.67 -4.05 -4.98
CA MET A 90 -13.44 -2.89 -5.85
C MET A 90 -12.02 -2.83 -6.43
N LEU A 91 -11.06 -3.57 -5.87
CA LEU A 91 -9.66 -3.51 -6.31
C LEU A 91 -9.41 -4.35 -7.57
N PRO A 92 -8.45 -3.97 -8.43
CA PRO A 92 -8.06 -4.79 -9.59
C PRO A 92 -7.65 -6.21 -9.19
N LYS A 93 -8.25 -7.22 -9.82
CA LYS A 93 -7.93 -8.64 -9.55
C LYS A 93 -6.48 -9.02 -9.90
N THR A 94 -5.79 -8.18 -10.68
CA THR A 94 -4.38 -8.34 -11.06
C THR A 94 -3.40 -7.92 -9.97
N ASP A 95 -3.87 -7.14 -8.98
CA ASP A 95 -3.00 -6.68 -7.90
C ASP A 95 -2.47 -7.85 -7.09
N THR A 96 -1.20 -7.75 -6.72
CA THR A 96 -0.56 -8.64 -5.75
C THR A 96 -1.13 -8.41 -4.35
N ARG A 97 -0.97 -9.40 -3.45
CA ARG A 97 -1.37 -9.28 -2.03
C ARG A 97 -0.82 -8.01 -1.38
N ARG A 98 0.45 -7.67 -1.67
CA ARG A 98 1.08 -6.47 -1.11
C ARG A 98 0.48 -5.18 -1.68
N GLU A 99 0.17 -5.13 -2.98
CA GLU A 99 -0.49 -3.96 -3.58
C GLU A 99 -1.88 -3.72 -2.99
N ILE A 100 -2.65 -4.79 -2.77
CA ILE A 100 -3.96 -4.72 -2.10
C ILE A 100 -3.81 -4.11 -0.72
N LEU A 101 -2.90 -4.63 0.12
CA LEU A 101 -2.67 -4.12 1.47
C LEU A 101 -2.34 -2.63 1.46
N LEU A 102 -1.42 -2.20 0.59
CA LEU A 102 -1.03 -0.80 0.47
C LEU A 102 -2.19 0.09 -0.01
N LYS A 103 -3.03 -0.38 -0.94
CA LYS A 103 -4.19 0.36 -1.43
C LYS A 103 -5.29 0.47 -0.36
N VAL A 104 -5.54 -0.59 0.42
CA VAL A 104 -6.47 -0.53 1.57
C VAL A 104 -5.99 0.49 2.60
N PHE A 105 -4.70 0.46 2.95
CA PHE A 105 -4.10 1.46 3.84
C PHE A 105 -4.27 2.89 3.32
N LEU A 106 -4.01 3.13 2.03
CA LEU A 106 -4.19 4.45 1.42
C LEU A 106 -5.66 4.88 1.39
N ALA A 107 -6.60 3.94 1.23
CA ALA A 107 -8.04 4.23 1.27
C ALA A 107 -8.48 4.65 2.68
N ASP A 108 -8.06 3.92 3.71
CA ASP A 108 -8.30 4.30 5.11
C ASP A 108 -7.72 5.66 5.43
N TRP A 109 -6.47 5.89 5.04
CA TRP A 109 -5.81 7.17 5.22
C TRP A 109 -6.54 8.31 4.50
N LYS A 110 -6.93 8.11 3.25
CA LYS A 110 -7.67 9.12 2.47
C LYS A 110 -9.03 9.43 3.10
N HIS A 111 -9.70 8.41 3.64
CA HIS A 111 -10.96 8.62 4.35
C HIS A 111 -10.74 9.39 5.65
N CYS A 112 -9.71 9.06 6.43
CA CYS A 112 -9.34 9.79 7.66
C CYS A 112 -9.10 11.27 7.39
N LEU A 113 -8.42 11.61 6.29
CA LEU A 113 -8.22 13.01 5.90
C LEU A 113 -9.54 13.73 5.60
N ASN A 114 -10.51 13.04 5.01
CA ASN A 114 -11.79 13.64 4.61
C ASN A 114 -12.79 13.73 5.77
N THR A 115 -12.85 12.72 6.65
CA THR A 115 -13.90 12.57 7.67
C THR A 115 -13.38 12.55 9.11
N GLY A 116 -12.09 12.30 9.31
CA GLY A 116 -11.49 12.01 10.62
C GLY A 116 -11.66 10.56 11.08
N LEU A 117 -12.27 9.68 10.28
CA LEU A 117 -12.54 8.28 10.60
C LEU A 117 -11.88 7.34 9.59
N GLN A 118 -11.54 6.13 10.02
CA GLN A 118 -11.08 5.04 9.13
C GLN A 118 -12.29 4.40 8.43
N ILE A 119 -12.07 3.76 7.28
CA ILE A 119 -13.12 2.97 6.61
C ILE A 119 -13.22 1.62 7.31
N THR A 120 -12.07 1.00 7.58
CA THR A 120 -11.96 -0.30 8.24
C THR A 120 -11.71 -0.17 9.73
N ASP A 121 -11.92 -1.27 10.45
CA ASP A 121 -11.56 -1.46 11.86
C ASP A 121 -10.15 -2.07 12.02
N LEU A 122 -9.28 -1.91 11.02
CA LEU A 122 -7.95 -2.51 11.01
C LEU A 122 -6.98 -1.72 11.90
N ASP A 123 -6.36 -2.43 12.85
CA ASP A 123 -5.24 -1.91 13.64
C ASP A 123 -3.96 -1.86 12.79
N TRP A 124 -3.73 -0.76 12.10
CA TRP A 124 -2.53 -0.55 11.30
C TRP A 124 -1.28 -0.47 12.18
N ARG A 125 -0.20 -1.14 11.78
CA ARG A 125 1.11 -1.08 12.44
C ARG A 125 2.20 -0.67 11.47
N HIS A 126 3.24 -0.03 12.00
CA HIS A 126 4.43 0.29 11.22
C HIS A 126 5.40 -0.91 11.24
N GLY A 127 5.50 -1.62 10.13
CA GLY A 127 6.47 -2.70 9.93
C GLY A 127 7.70 -2.24 9.16
N ILE A 128 8.67 -3.15 9.01
CA ILE A 128 9.95 -2.90 8.31
C ILE A 128 9.70 -2.55 6.83
N HIS A 129 8.63 -3.06 6.26
CA HIS A 129 8.29 -2.88 4.85
C HIS A 129 7.16 -1.87 4.63
N GLY A 130 6.73 -1.16 5.67
CA GLY A 130 5.71 -0.12 5.63
C GLY A 130 4.50 -0.50 6.49
N PRO A 131 3.29 -0.02 6.17
CA PRO A 131 2.11 -0.41 6.92
C PRO A 131 1.87 -1.92 6.82
N GLU A 132 1.48 -2.51 7.93
CA GLU A 132 1.17 -3.92 8.08
C GLU A 132 -0.08 -4.07 8.95
N ASN A 133 -0.86 -5.11 8.69
CA ASN A 133 -1.98 -5.51 9.52
C ASN A 133 -2.16 -7.02 9.45
N ASP A 134 -2.14 -7.69 10.60
CA ASP A 134 -2.15 -9.15 10.69
C ASP A 134 -3.50 -9.74 10.24
N HIS A 135 -4.61 -9.07 10.56
CA HIS A 135 -5.95 -9.53 10.19
C HIS A 135 -6.19 -9.46 8.68
N LEU A 136 -5.74 -8.38 8.05
CA LEU A 136 -5.82 -8.23 6.60
C LEU A 136 -4.90 -9.23 5.90
N GLN A 137 -3.69 -9.47 6.41
CA GLN A 137 -2.82 -10.50 5.85
C GLN A 137 -3.44 -11.89 5.96
N ALA A 138 -3.97 -12.28 7.12
CA ALA A 138 -4.67 -13.54 7.29
C ALA A 138 -5.91 -13.64 6.38
N PHE A 139 -6.66 -12.55 6.22
CA PHE A 139 -7.78 -12.48 5.29
C PHE A 139 -7.34 -12.69 3.84
N LEU A 140 -6.28 -12.01 3.41
CA LEU A 140 -5.72 -12.16 2.06
C LEU A 140 -5.12 -13.55 1.86
N ASP A 141 -4.53 -14.16 2.88
CA ASP A 141 -4.03 -15.52 2.81
C ASP A 141 -5.17 -16.51 2.65
N LEU A 142 -6.30 -16.33 3.34
CA LEU A 142 -7.47 -17.19 3.13
C LEU A 142 -8.09 -16.98 1.74
N GLU A 143 -8.23 -15.73 1.28
CA GLU A 143 -8.89 -15.42 0.02
C GLU A 143 -8.01 -15.73 -1.22
N TYR A 144 -6.68 -15.61 -1.06
CA TYR A 144 -5.68 -15.73 -2.13
C TYR A 144 -4.65 -16.86 -1.95
N SER A 145 -4.73 -17.71 -0.91
CA SER A 145 -3.81 -18.87 -0.73
C SER A 145 -3.75 -19.81 -1.93
N ASP A 146 -4.76 -19.76 -2.79
CA ASP A 146 -4.89 -20.63 -3.96
C ASP A 146 -4.36 -20.03 -5.27
N ARG A 147 -3.66 -18.89 -5.20
CA ARG A 147 -2.85 -18.41 -6.32
C ARG A 147 -1.42 -18.91 -6.13
N PRO A 148 -1.04 -20.10 -6.65
CA PRO A 148 0.38 -20.34 -6.87
C PRO A 148 0.86 -19.20 -7.78
N GLU A 149 2.01 -18.61 -7.46
CA GLU A 149 2.66 -17.61 -8.30
C GLU A 149 2.91 -18.23 -9.70
N GLY A 150 1.93 -18.14 -10.60
CA GLY A 150 2.06 -18.64 -11.97
C GLY A 150 0.85 -19.31 -12.63
N GLU A 151 -0.07 -19.98 -11.93
CA GLU A 151 -1.18 -20.71 -12.60
C GLU A 151 -2.51 -20.76 -11.82
N PRO A 152 -3.68 -20.87 -12.49
CA PRO A 152 -4.97 -20.99 -11.82
C PRO A 152 -5.18 -22.40 -11.23
N SER A 153 -5.37 -22.49 -9.91
CA SER A 153 -5.79 -23.72 -9.23
C SER A 153 -7.18 -24.17 -9.73
N LEU A 154 -7.19 -25.22 -10.57
CA LEU A 154 -8.41 -25.85 -11.09
C LEU A 154 -9.24 -26.56 -9.99
N ILE A 155 -8.61 -26.89 -8.87
CA ILE A 155 -9.21 -27.74 -7.83
C ILE A 155 -10.16 -26.93 -6.94
N ILE A 156 -9.77 -25.71 -6.54
CA ILE A 156 -10.63 -24.89 -5.66
C ILE A 156 -11.64 -24.07 -6.46
N SER A 157 -11.36 -23.74 -7.73
CA SER A 157 -12.40 -23.23 -8.63
C SER A 157 -13.49 -24.26 -8.92
N ALA A 158 -13.16 -25.55 -8.98
CA ALA A 158 -14.14 -26.63 -9.02
C ALA A 158 -14.93 -26.76 -7.70
N LEU A 159 -14.27 -26.63 -6.54
CA LEU A 159 -14.96 -26.64 -5.24
C LEU A 159 -15.86 -25.41 -5.02
N ARG A 160 -15.44 -24.20 -5.44
CA ARG A 160 -16.27 -22.97 -5.45
C ARG A 160 -17.41 -23.01 -6.49
N LYS A 161 -17.38 -23.97 -7.44
CA LYS A 161 -18.52 -24.27 -8.33
C LYS A 161 -19.45 -25.33 -7.73
N ILE A 162 -18.93 -26.28 -6.95
CA ILE A 162 -19.70 -27.37 -6.32
C ILE A 162 -20.48 -26.84 -5.12
N PHE A 163 -19.85 -26.03 -4.27
CA PHE A 163 -20.55 -25.16 -3.34
C PHE A 163 -20.86 -23.90 -4.13
N ALA A 164 -22.13 -23.56 -4.40
CA ALA A 164 -22.52 -22.33 -5.09
C ALA A 164 -22.17 -21.06 -4.26
N TYR A 165 -20.89 -20.88 -3.95
CA TYR A 165 -20.32 -19.68 -3.42
C TYR A 165 -20.01 -18.81 -4.64
N ASP A 166 -21.08 -18.32 -5.25
CA ASP A 166 -21.00 -17.11 -6.03
C ASP A 166 -20.84 -16.00 -4.99
N PRO A 167 -19.67 -15.33 -4.86
CA PRO A 167 -19.64 -14.08 -4.15
C PRO A 167 -20.32 -13.06 -5.07
N GLU A 168 -21.62 -13.23 -5.32
CA GLU A 168 -22.44 -12.06 -5.57
C GLU A 168 -22.14 -11.14 -4.39
N PRO A 169 -21.60 -9.93 -4.64
CA PRO A 169 -21.29 -9.01 -3.58
C PRO A 169 -22.59 -8.84 -2.81
N ARG A 170 -22.66 -9.34 -1.57
CA ARG A 170 -23.82 -9.13 -0.70
C ARG A 170 -24.10 -7.63 -0.76
N ALA A 171 -25.27 -7.29 -1.29
CA ALA A 171 -25.69 -5.92 -1.58
C ALA A 171 -25.68 -5.04 -0.31
N ASP A 172 -25.54 -5.68 0.86
CA ASP A 172 -25.77 -5.17 2.19
C ASP A 172 -24.47 -4.70 2.90
N SER A 173 -23.28 -4.92 2.33
CA SER A 173 -22.08 -4.17 2.76
C SER A 173 -22.03 -2.83 2.03
N GLU A 174 -23.03 -1.98 2.27
CA GLU A 174 -23.13 -0.68 1.61
C GLU A 174 -22.06 0.27 2.14
N LEU A 175 -20.87 0.21 1.52
CA LEU A 175 -19.86 1.26 1.65
C LEU A 175 -20.57 2.60 1.42
N THR A 176 -20.45 3.50 2.40
CA THR A 176 -21.07 4.82 2.28
C THR A 176 -20.50 5.54 1.06
N LYS A 177 -21.27 6.50 0.51
CA LYS A 177 -20.80 7.27 -0.65
C LYS A 177 -19.40 7.88 -0.41
N ARG A 178 -19.14 8.36 0.81
CA ARG A 178 -17.85 8.97 1.20
C ARG A 178 -16.70 7.96 1.25
N GLU A 179 -16.96 6.74 1.73
CA GLU A 179 -15.99 5.65 1.73
C GLU A 179 -15.65 5.25 0.29
N ARG A 180 -16.69 5.04 -0.54
CA ARG A 180 -16.55 4.72 -1.95
C ARG A 180 -15.78 5.79 -2.72
N ASP A 181 -16.05 7.06 -2.46
CA ASP A 181 -15.33 8.18 -3.06
C ASP A 181 -13.84 8.18 -2.67
N SER A 182 -13.52 7.80 -1.43
CA SER A 182 -12.13 7.70 -0.94
C SER A 182 -11.39 6.54 -1.61
N ILE A 183 -12.04 5.37 -1.74
CA ILE A 183 -11.49 4.19 -2.44
C ILE A 183 -11.31 4.49 -3.93
N ASN A 184 -12.32 5.06 -4.59
CA ASN A 184 -12.26 5.42 -6.00
C ASN A 184 -11.16 6.45 -6.29
N HIS A 185 -10.95 7.40 -5.37
CA HIS A 185 -9.84 8.32 -5.48
C HIS A 185 -8.49 7.59 -5.48
N VAL A 186 -8.32 6.64 -4.55
CA VAL A 186 -7.09 5.86 -4.45
C VAL A 186 -6.85 5.01 -5.68
N LEU A 187 -7.88 4.31 -6.15
CA LEU A 187 -7.84 3.53 -7.38
C LEU A 187 -7.48 4.40 -8.58
N LYS A 188 -8.14 5.54 -8.76
CA LYS A 188 -7.90 6.44 -9.89
C LYS A 188 -6.43 6.86 -10.01
N VAL A 189 -5.74 7.08 -8.90
CA VAL A 189 -4.34 7.53 -8.94
C VAL A 189 -3.35 6.39 -8.96
N THR A 190 -3.67 5.27 -8.29
CA THR A 190 -2.75 4.14 -8.20
C THR A 190 -2.90 3.15 -9.36
N ASN A 191 -3.92 3.28 -10.21
CA ASN A 191 -4.17 2.35 -11.33
C ASN A 191 -2.99 2.24 -12.30
N GLU A 192 -2.26 3.33 -12.53
CA GLU A 192 -1.10 3.37 -13.45
C GLU A 192 0.25 3.26 -12.72
N TYR A 193 0.23 2.98 -11.42
CA TYR A 193 1.45 2.98 -10.62
C TYR A 193 2.09 1.59 -10.70
N THR A 194 3.40 1.59 -10.97
CA THR A 194 4.20 0.40 -10.70
C THR A 194 4.30 0.20 -9.19
N PHE A 195 4.57 -1.02 -8.75
CA PHE A 195 4.77 -1.34 -7.33
C PHE A 195 5.75 -0.38 -6.63
N ALA A 196 6.87 -0.04 -7.27
CA ALA A 196 7.84 0.91 -6.74
C ALA A 196 7.26 2.33 -6.54
N LYS A 197 6.40 2.81 -7.45
CA LYS A 197 5.71 4.09 -7.31
C LYS A 197 4.68 4.05 -6.18
N LEU A 198 3.95 2.94 -6.06
CA LEU A 198 2.98 2.73 -4.99
C LEU A 198 3.65 2.74 -3.61
N ILE A 199 4.76 2.01 -3.46
CA ILE A 199 5.57 2.04 -2.23
C ILE A 199 6.03 3.46 -1.93
N LYS A 200 6.61 4.17 -2.92
CA LYS A 200 7.08 5.54 -2.72
C LYS A 200 5.97 6.48 -2.26
N LEU A 201 4.76 6.31 -2.78
CA LEU A 201 3.58 7.06 -2.34
C LEU A 201 3.24 6.75 -0.87
N VAL A 202 3.21 5.48 -0.48
CA VAL A 202 2.93 5.09 0.92
C VAL A 202 3.98 5.66 1.88
N TYR A 203 5.26 5.60 1.55
CA TYR A 203 6.31 6.19 2.39
C TYR A 203 6.31 7.73 2.40
N SER A 204 5.53 8.36 1.52
CA SER A 204 5.35 9.81 1.51
C SER A 204 4.17 10.28 2.36
N VAL A 205 3.35 9.38 2.91
CA VAL A 205 2.22 9.78 3.75
C VAL A 205 2.64 10.03 5.20
N ARG A 206 1.99 11.01 5.83
CA ARG A 206 2.30 11.47 7.19
C ARG A 206 2.37 10.34 8.23
N PRO A 207 1.42 9.39 8.32
CA PRO A 207 1.48 8.36 9.35
C PRO A 207 2.74 7.50 9.28
N ILE A 208 3.30 7.33 8.08
CA ILE A 208 4.52 6.55 7.84
C ILE A 208 5.78 7.39 8.04
N ILE A 209 5.76 8.67 7.65
CA ILE A 209 6.90 9.57 7.86
C ILE A 209 7.17 9.81 9.35
N TYR A 210 6.09 9.96 10.14
CA TYR A 210 6.19 10.31 11.55
C TYR A 210 6.23 9.11 12.49
N SER A 211 5.96 7.90 12.00
CA SER A 211 6.32 6.67 12.70
C SER A 211 7.84 6.50 12.62
N ASN A 212 8.57 7.09 13.55
CA ASN A 212 10.02 6.97 13.65
C ASN A 212 10.45 5.49 13.76
N ASN A 213 11.68 5.13 13.38
CA ASN A 213 12.17 3.73 13.40
C ASN A 213 12.13 3.08 14.80
N SER A 214 12.08 3.88 15.87
CA SER A 214 11.85 3.40 17.24
C SER A 214 10.46 2.81 17.46
N HIS A 215 9.53 3.02 16.53
CA HIS A 215 8.12 2.63 16.62
C HIS A 215 7.78 1.42 15.74
N LEU A 216 8.75 0.61 15.34
CA LEU A 216 8.48 -0.67 14.69
C LEU A 216 7.51 -1.50 15.55
N GLY A 217 6.43 -1.98 14.93
CA GLY A 217 5.37 -2.74 15.58
C GLY A 217 4.35 -1.89 16.37
N HIS A 218 4.55 -0.58 16.51
CA HIS A 218 3.55 0.28 17.13
C HIS A 218 2.35 0.48 16.23
N MET A 219 1.19 0.60 16.88
CA MET A 219 -0.07 0.94 16.25
C MET A 219 -0.05 2.38 15.72
N ILE A 220 -0.55 2.56 14.50
CA ILE A 220 -0.67 3.84 13.81
C ILE A 220 -2.08 4.36 14.02
N ASP A 221 -2.22 5.47 14.74
CA ASP A 221 -3.50 6.17 14.83
C ASP A 221 -3.68 7.10 13.62
N LEU A 222 -4.32 6.56 12.57
CA LEU A 222 -4.58 7.32 11.33
C LEU A 222 -5.43 8.57 11.58
N SER A 223 -6.39 8.49 12.50
CA SER A 223 -7.29 9.62 12.81
C SER A 223 -6.53 10.75 13.48
N ALA A 224 -5.63 10.44 14.42
CA ALA A 224 -4.77 11.44 15.05
C ALA A 224 -3.82 12.10 14.04
N HIS A 225 -3.19 11.33 13.17
CA HIS A 225 -2.33 11.88 12.12
C HIS A 225 -3.11 12.76 11.13
N ALA A 226 -4.35 12.39 10.78
CA ALA A 226 -5.20 13.19 9.90
C ALA A 226 -5.65 14.50 10.57
N ALA A 227 -5.94 14.48 11.88
CA ALA A 227 -6.24 15.69 12.63
C ALA A 227 -5.06 16.67 12.65
N HIS A 228 -3.85 16.17 12.91
CA HIS A 228 -2.64 17.00 12.87
C HIS A 228 -2.38 17.59 11.48
N GLN A 229 -2.60 16.81 10.41
CA GLN A 229 -2.42 17.33 9.05
C GLN A 229 -3.41 18.44 8.71
N ARG A 230 -4.69 18.27 9.06
CA ARG A 230 -5.69 19.31 8.81
C ARG A 230 -5.38 20.60 9.56
N ALA A 231 -4.92 20.50 10.82
CA ALA A 231 -4.53 21.66 11.61
C ALA A 231 -3.35 22.43 10.99
N GLU A 232 -2.34 21.74 10.47
CA GLU A 232 -1.22 22.38 9.77
C GLU A 232 -1.63 23.01 8.43
N GLU A 233 -2.54 22.37 7.69
CA GLU A 233 -3.07 22.91 6.44
C GLU A 233 -3.91 24.17 6.68
N GLU A 234 -4.67 24.23 7.78
CA GLU A 234 -5.43 25.41 8.23
C GLU A 234 -4.50 26.58 8.58
N GLU A 235 -3.47 26.34 9.41
CA GLU A 235 -2.49 27.36 9.79
C GLU A 235 -1.72 27.93 8.57
N LEU A 236 -1.41 27.06 7.58
CA LEU A 236 -0.71 27.46 6.37
C LEU A 236 -1.63 28.19 5.37
N GLY A 237 -2.92 27.91 5.40
CA GLY A 237 -3.95 28.63 4.66
C GLY A 237 -4.10 30.07 5.14
N GLU A 238 -4.13 30.29 6.45
CA GLU A 238 -4.23 31.63 7.06
C GLU A 238 -3.03 32.52 6.71
N LYS A 239 -1.81 31.96 6.74
CA LYS A 239 -0.57 32.68 6.40
C LYS A 239 -0.45 33.10 4.94
N LYS A 240 -1.21 32.50 4.03
CA LYS A 240 -1.20 32.89 2.60
C LYS A 240 -2.15 34.04 2.28
N ILE A 241 -3.09 34.32 3.17
CA ILE A 241 -4.10 35.36 3.00
C ILE A 241 -3.67 36.66 3.70
N ALA A 242 -2.84 36.55 4.74
CA ALA A 242 -2.18 37.68 5.41
C ALA A 242 -1.01 38.26 4.61
#